data_AF-A0A379WS45-F1
#
_entry.id   AF-A0A379WS45-F1
#
_cell.length_a   1.000
_cell.length_b   1.000
_cell.length_c   1.000
_cell.angle_alpha   90.00
_cell.angle_beta   90.00
_cell.angle_gamma   90.00
#
_symmetry.space_group_name_H-M   'P 1'
#
loop_
_entity.id
_entity.type
_entity.pdbx_description
1 polymer ?
#
loop_
_entity_poly.entity_id
_entity_poly.type
_entity_poly.pdbx_seq_one_letter_code
_entity_poly.pdbx_strand_id
1 'polypeptide(L)'
;MNFSHGSPEDHKMRADKVREIAAKLGRHVAILGDLQGPKIRVSTFKEGKVFLNIGDKFLLDANLGKGEGDKEKVGIDYKGLPARRRSWRYPAA
;
A
#
# COMPACT_ATOMS: atom_id res chain seq x y z
N MET A 1 15.85 2.62 6.47
CA MET A 1 14.78 3.08 7.37
C MET A 1 13.52 3.16 6.56
N ASN A 2 12.57 2.28 6.85
CA ASN A 2 11.38 2.14 6.04
C ASN A 2 10.27 3.04 6.60
N PHE A 3 9.86 4.07 5.86
CA PHE A 3 8.84 5.03 6.29
C PHE A 3 7.42 4.49 6.18
N SER A 4 7.25 3.23 5.75
CA SER A 4 5.92 2.61 5.72
C SER A 4 5.38 2.23 7.10
N HIS A 5 6.23 2.18 8.11
CA HIS A 5 5.90 1.79 9.49
C HIS A 5 6.74 2.59 10.49
N GLY A 6 6.12 2.98 11.61
CA GLY A 6 6.76 3.77 12.68
C GLY A 6 6.48 5.26 12.57
N SER A 7 6.69 5.99 13.65
CA SER A 7 6.51 7.44 13.67
C SER A 7 7.78 8.18 13.22
N PRO A 8 7.69 9.46 12.80
CA PRO A 8 8.86 10.29 12.51
C PRO A 8 9.85 10.35 13.69
N GLU A 9 9.35 10.34 14.92
CA GLU A 9 10.15 10.35 16.15
C GLU A 9 10.95 9.05 16.31
N ASP A 10 10.33 7.89 16.02
CA ASP A 10 11.03 6.59 16.03
C ASP A 10 12.17 6.56 15.02
N HIS A 11 11.92 7.09 13.84
CA HIS A 11 12.88 7.19 12.76
C HIS A 11 14.07 8.07 13.16
N LYS A 12 13.81 9.23 13.76
CA LYS A 12 14.85 10.12 14.26
C LYS A 12 15.71 9.44 15.34
N MET A 13 15.07 8.84 16.34
CA MET A 13 15.78 8.16 17.42
C MET A 13 16.70 7.04 16.91
N ARG A 14 16.24 6.25 15.92
CA ARG A 14 17.05 5.20 15.30
C ARG A 14 18.22 5.78 14.52
N ALA A 15 18.02 6.88 13.79
CA ALA A 15 19.09 7.53 13.03
C ALA A 15 20.18 8.08 13.95
N ASP A 16 19.79 8.72 15.06
CA ASP A 16 20.73 9.27 16.05
C ASP A 16 21.56 8.15 16.69
N LYS A 17 20.93 7.06 17.13
CA LYS A 17 21.63 5.88 17.68
C LYS A 17 22.63 5.26 16.70
N VAL A 18 22.25 5.11 15.43
CA VAL A 18 23.14 4.55 14.40
C VAL A 18 24.37 5.46 14.20
N ARG A 19 24.19 6.79 14.19
CA ARG A 19 25.30 7.74 14.08
C ARG A 19 26.22 7.70 15.30
N GLU A 20 25.65 7.64 16.50
CA GLU A 20 26.42 7.55 17.74
C GLU A 20 27.30 6.28 17.77
N ILE A 21 26.72 5.13 17.41
CA ILE A 21 27.44 3.85 17.37
C ILE A 21 28.50 3.85 16.25
N ALA A 22 28.17 4.40 15.08
CA ALA A 22 29.10 4.52 13.97
C ALA A 22 30.33 5.37 14.35
N ALA A 23 30.11 6.50 15.05
CA ALA A 23 31.18 7.34 15.57
C ALA A 23 32.03 6.62 16.64
N LYS A 24 31.38 5.91 17.58
CA LYS A 24 32.08 5.11 18.61
C LYS A 24 32.99 4.02 18.02
N LEU A 25 32.60 3.43 16.89
CA LEU A 25 33.35 2.37 16.22
C LEU A 25 34.27 2.86 15.10
N GLY A 26 34.30 4.17 14.83
CA GLY A 26 35.07 4.75 13.72
C GLY A 26 34.65 4.24 12.35
N ARG A 27 33.36 3.90 12.17
CA ARG A 27 32.81 3.34 10.92
C ARG A 27 31.93 4.36 10.23
N HIS A 28 31.98 4.39 8.91
CA HIS A 28 31.03 5.14 8.10
C HIS A 28 29.84 4.25 7.75
N VAL A 29 28.67 4.56 8.32
CA VAL A 29 27.42 3.82 8.07
C VAL A 29 26.42 4.75 7.40
N ALA A 30 25.98 4.39 6.19
CA ALA A 30 24.94 5.12 5.48
C ALA A 30 23.56 4.80 6.05
N ILE A 31 22.69 5.82 6.14
CA ILE A 31 21.28 5.65 6.49
C ILE A 31 20.47 5.90 5.23
N LEU A 32 19.85 4.85 4.69
CA LEU A 32 18.97 4.95 3.54
C LEU A 32 17.51 5.10 4.01
N GLY A 33 16.84 6.16 3.58
CA GLY A 33 15.40 6.34 3.77
C GLY A 33 14.63 5.71 2.61
N ASP A 34 13.74 4.78 2.91
CA ASP A 34 12.89 4.12 1.93
C ASP A 34 11.47 4.72 2.03
N LEU A 35 11.11 5.50 1.01
CA LEU A 35 9.80 6.13 0.89
C LEU A 35 8.79 5.09 0.41
N GLN A 36 7.64 5.06 1.05
CA GLN A 36 6.55 4.22 0.61
C GLN A 36 6.03 4.72 -0.75
N GLY A 37 6.21 3.91 -1.80
CA GLY A 37 5.59 4.15 -3.10
C GLY A 37 4.05 4.15 -3.05
N PRO A 38 3.36 4.50 -4.15
CA PRO A 38 1.90 4.57 -4.18
C PRO A 38 1.29 3.20 -3.88
N LYS A 39 0.71 3.03 -2.68
CA LYS A 39 0.00 1.82 -2.28
C LYS A 39 -1.38 1.79 -2.93
N ILE A 40 -1.60 0.86 -3.85
CA ILE A 40 -2.93 0.59 -4.39
C ILE A 40 -3.66 -0.30 -3.38
N ARG A 41 -4.67 0.25 -2.71
CA ARG A 41 -5.50 -0.47 -1.73
C ARG A 41 -6.95 -0.41 -2.17
N VAL A 42 -7.68 -1.49 -1.90
CA VAL A 42 -9.13 -1.48 -1.90
C VAL A 42 -9.61 -0.77 -0.64
N SER A 43 -10.73 -0.06 -0.77
CA SER A 43 -11.41 0.58 0.34
C SER A 43 -12.04 -0.45 1.27
N THR A 44 -12.78 0.02 2.27
CA THR A 44 -13.44 -0.85 3.25
C THR A 44 -14.79 -1.37 2.73
N PHE A 45 -15.15 -2.57 3.20
CA PHE A 45 -16.43 -3.22 2.95
C PHE A 45 -17.44 -2.88 4.05
N LYS A 46 -18.75 -2.91 3.73
CA LYS A 46 -19.83 -2.72 4.71
C LYS A 46 -19.75 -3.72 5.87
N GLU A 47 -19.49 -4.98 5.55
CA GLU A 47 -19.44 -6.10 6.51
C GLU A 47 -18.00 -6.51 6.85
N GLY A 48 -17.04 -5.62 6.62
CA GLY A 48 -15.62 -5.80 6.94
C GLY A 48 -14.83 -6.66 5.94
N LYS A 49 -15.40 -7.79 5.48
CA LYS A 49 -14.77 -8.63 4.44
C LYS A 49 -15.79 -9.24 3.50
N VAL A 50 -15.34 -9.54 2.29
CA VAL A 50 -16.12 -10.20 1.26
C VAL A 50 -15.30 -11.37 0.71
N PHE A 51 -15.97 -12.50 0.47
CA PHE A 51 -15.40 -13.63 -0.24
C PHE A 51 -15.91 -13.65 -1.67
N LEU A 52 -14.99 -13.85 -2.62
CA LEU A 52 -15.27 -14.00 -4.05
C LEU A 52 -14.90 -15.41 -4.47
N ASN A 53 -15.77 -16.04 -5.25
CA ASN A 53 -15.52 -17.32 -5.88
C ASN A 53 -14.91 -17.12 -7.27
N ILE A 54 -14.30 -18.18 -7.80
CA ILE A 54 -13.78 -18.18 -9.17
C ILE A 54 -14.95 -18.01 -10.13
N GLY A 55 -14.90 -16.97 -10.97
CA GLY A 55 -15.93 -16.62 -11.94
C GLY A 55 -16.86 -15.49 -11.51
N ASP A 56 -16.81 -15.07 -10.24
CA ASP A 56 -17.60 -13.93 -9.77
C ASP A 56 -17.15 -12.64 -10.46
N LYS A 57 -18.12 -11.85 -10.94
CA LYS A 57 -17.85 -10.52 -11.48
C LYS A 57 -17.70 -9.55 -10.33
N PHE A 58 -16.58 -8.84 -10.32
CA PHE A 58 -16.27 -7.88 -9.27
C PHE A 58 -15.75 -6.56 -9.85
N LEU A 59 -16.31 -5.45 -9.39
CA LEU A 59 -16.02 -4.11 -9.88
C LEU A 59 -15.12 -3.33 -8.91
N LEU A 60 -14.05 -2.75 -9.43
CA LEU A 60 -13.22 -1.79 -8.71
C LEU A 60 -13.63 -0.38 -9.14
N ASP A 61 -14.21 0.40 -8.24
CA ASP A 61 -14.72 1.73 -8.52
C ASP A 61 -13.91 2.80 -7.78
N ALA A 62 -13.37 3.77 -8.52
CA ALA A 62 -12.56 4.87 -7.95
C ALA A 62 -13.40 5.96 -7.26
N ASN A 63 -14.71 5.97 -7.48
CA ASN A 63 -15.64 6.96 -6.95
C ASN A 63 -16.49 6.43 -5.79
N LEU A 64 -16.44 5.13 -5.50
CA LEU A 64 -17.22 4.51 -4.43
C LEU A 64 -16.72 4.99 -3.05
N GLY A 65 -17.65 5.32 -2.16
CA GLY A 65 -17.36 5.79 -0.82
C GLY A 65 -16.69 4.73 0.05
N LYS A 66 -15.95 5.18 1.08
CA LYS A 66 -15.39 4.26 2.08
C LYS A 66 -16.51 3.52 2.80
N GLY A 67 -16.37 2.20 2.93
CA GLY A 67 -17.32 1.37 3.65
C GLY A 67 -18.56 1.00 2.84
N GLU A 68 -18.62 1.34 1.55
CA GLU A 68 -19.75 0.97 0.69
C GLU A 68 -19.49 -0.30 -0.13
N GLY A 69 -18.33 -0.94 0.03
CA GLY A 69 -17.99 -2.16 -0.69
C GLY A 69 -18.83 -3.37 -0.27
N ASP A 70 -19.16 -4.22 -1.24
CA ASP A 70 -19.97 -5.43 -1.11
C ASP A 70 -19.43 -6.56 -2.01
N LYS A 71 -20.23 -7.60 -2.28
CA LYS A 71 -19.88 -8.76 -3.12
C LYS A 71 -19.72 -8.44 -4.61
N GLU A 72 -20.20 -7.29 -5.07
CA GLU A 72 -20.19 -6.91 -6.47
C GLU A 72 -19.17 -5.81 -6.75
N LYS A 73 -18.90 -4.92 -5.79
CA LYS A 73 -18.01 -3.78 -5.97
C LYS A 73 -17.24 -3.36 -4.71
N VAL A 74 -16.07 -2.75 -4.91
CA VAL A 74 -15.33 -2.07 -3.83
C VAL A 74 -14.64 -0.81 -4.34
N GLY A 75 -14.50 0.16 -3.44
CA GLY A 75 -13.75 1.38 -3.67
C GLY A 75 -12.25 1.11 -3.86
N ILE A 76 -11.53 1.99 -4.54
CA ILE A 76 -10.06 1.96 -4.60
C ILE A 76 -9.47 3.31 -4.20
N ASP A 77 -8.39 3.28 -3.42
CA ASP A 77 -7.72 4.51 -2.96
C ASP A 77 -6.88 5.16 -4.08
N TYR A 78 -6.53 4.40 -5.12
CA TYR A 78 -5.77 4.89 -6.25
C TYR A 78 -6.68 5.20 -7.45
N LYS A 79 -7.11 6.46 -7.56
CA LYS A 79 -8.01 6.93 -8.63
C LYS A 79 -7.45 6.81 -10.05
N GLY A 80 -6.13 6.66 -10.19
CA GLY A 80 -5.47 6.46 -11.49
C GLY A 80 -5.52 5.02 -12.02
N LEU A 81 -6.06 4.06 -11.26
CA LEU A 81 -6.10 2.65 -11.67
C LEU A 81 -6.92 2.40 -12.94
N PRO A 82 -8.11 3.00 -13.14
CA PRO A 82 -8.92 2.77 -14.33
C PRO A 82 -8.20 3.17 -15.62
N ALA A 83 -7.42 4.26 -15.58
CA ALA A 83 -6.64 4.74 -16.73
C ALA A 83 -5.42 3.87 -17.06
N ARG A 84 -4.91 3.07 -16.10
CA ARG A 84 -3.77 2.16 -16.28
C ARG A 84 -4.19 0.74 -16.69
N ARG A 85 -5.47 0.50 -16.94
CA ARG A 85 -5.98 -0.81 -17.33
C ARG A 85 -5.49 -1.17 -18.75
N ARG A 86 -4.41 -1.95 -18.86
CA ARG A 86 -4.23 -2.84 -20.01
C ARG A 86 -5.26 -3.95 -19.87
N SER A 87 -6.09 -4.17 -20.89
CA SER A 87 -7.01 -5.30 -20.88
C SER A 87 -6.20 -6.60 -20.89
N TRP A 88 -5.99 -7.21 -19.73
CA TRP A 88 -5.64 -8.62 -19.65
C TRP A 88 -6.91 -9.41 -19.95
N ARG A 89 -7.25 -9.52 -21.23
CA ARG A 89 -8.14 -10.58 -21.69
C ARG A 89 -7.27 -11.83 -21.76
N TYR A 90 -7.62 -12.85 -20.97
CA TYR A 90 -7.18 -14.20 -21.30
C TYR A 90 -7.65 -14.49 -22.74
N PRO A 91 -6.78 -14.96 -23.65
CA PRO A 91 -7.27 -15.54 -24.88
C PRO A 91 -8.16 -16.73 -24.49
N ALA A 92 -9.41 -16.68 -24.92
CA ALA A 92 -10.28 -17.85 -24.83
C ALA A 92 -9.61 -18.98 -25.64
N ALA A 93 -9.47 -20.14 -25.01
CA ALA A 93 -9.07 -21.38 -25.68
C ALA A 93 -10.16 -21.85 -26.64
#